data_AF-A0A537KIT3-F1
#
_entry.id   AF-A0A537KIT3-F1
#
_cell.length_a   1.000
_cell.length_b   1.000
_cell.length_c   1.000
_cell.angle_alpha   90.00
_cell.angle_beta   90.00
_cell.angle_gamma   90.00
#
_symmetry.space_group_name_H-M   'P 1'
#
loop_
_entity.id
_entity.type
_entity.pdbx_description
1 polymer ?
#
loop_
_entity_poly.entity_id
_entity_poly.type
_entity_poly.pdbx_seq_one_letter_code
_entity_poly.pdbx_strand_id
1 'polypeptide(L)'
;YGAALAIDDAHSVGVLGPRGDGTAAHFGLVDEVDLIVGTFSKSLASIGGFAAGTENVIHFLKHHSRPLIFTAALPPGNTAGVLAALQVLQREPERRERLWKNARRLQDGLRSVGCRSKRRSCSGASCSTPACSPIRWFRLPCRHRCVGCAPA
;
A
#
# COMPACT_ATOMS: atom_id res chain seq x y z
N TYR A 1 -12.48 16.77 -11.63
CA TYR A 1 -12.40 15.78 -12.72
C TYR A 1 -13.48 14.71 -12.67
N GLY A 2 -14.24 14.55 -11.57
CA GLY A 2 -15.38 13.61 -11.51
C GLY A 2 -14.99 12.13 -11.73
N ALA A 3 -13.74 11.79 -11.45
CA ALA A 3 -13.21 10.45 -11.62
C ALA A 3 -13.35 9.68 -10.31
N ALA A 4 -13.66 8.38 -10.41
CA ALA A 4 -13.63 7.48 -9.27
C ALA A 4 -12.18 7.18 -8.85
N LEU A 5 -11.95 7.08 -7.54
CA LEU A 5 -10.66 6.80 -6.94
C LEU A 5 -10.65 5.39 -6.33
N ALA A 6 -9.78 4.54 -6.87
CA ALA A 6 -9.46 3.25 -6.29
C ALA A 6 -8.03 3.24 -5.74
N ILE A 7 -7.84 2.73 -4.52
CA ILE A 7 -6.54 2.63 -3.85
C ILE A 7 -6.20 1.16 -3.59
N ASP A 8 -4.97 0.75 -3.92
CA ASP A 8 -4.38 -0.52 -3.46
C ASP A 8 -3.60 -0.30 -2.16
N ASP A 9 -4.14 -0.84 -1.07
CA ASP A 9 -3.59 -0.76 0.29
C ASP A 9 -2.91 -2.05 0.74
N ALA A 10 -2.43 -2.89 -0.17
CA ALA A 10 -1.71 -4.12 0.14
C ALA A 10 -0.55 -3.93 1.14
N HIS A 11 0.24 -2.86 1.01
CA HIS A 11 1.37 -2.56 1.90
C HIS A 11 1.02 -1.60 3.05
N SER A 12 -0.19 -1.05 3.03
CA SER A 12 -0.61 0.00 3.95
C SER A 12 -1.48 -0.53 5.08
N VAL A 13 -2.36 -1.50 4.79
CA VAL A 13 -3.18 -2.16 5.82
C VAL A 13 -2.28 -2.83 6.85
N GLY A 14 -2.54 -2.54 8.12
CA GLY A 14 -1.77 -2.96 9.28
C GLY A 14 -0.51 -2.14 9.58
N VAL A 15 -0.16 -1.16 8.73
CA VAL A 15 1.06 -0.35 8.86
C VAL A 15 0.75 1.15 9.00
N LEU A 16 -0.15 1.65 8.16
CA LEU A 16 -0.55 3.06 8.09
C LEU A 16 -1.94 3.28 8.71
N GLY A 17 -2.20 4.53 9.06
CA GLY A 17 -3.44 4.94 9.71
C GLY A 17 -3.38 4.83 11.24
N PRO A 18 -4.26 5.52 11.98
CA PRO A 18 -4.30 5.51 13.44
C PRO A 18 -4.59 4.12 14.01
N ARG A 19 -5.28 3.24 13.27
CA ARG A 19 -5.59 1.86 13.71
C ARG A 19 -5.01 0.76 12.81
N GLY A 20 -4.15 1.13 11.85
CA GLY A 20 -3.69 0.17 10.84
C GLY A 20 -4.71 0.01 9.71
N ASP A 21 -5.62 0.97 9.59
CA ASP A 21 -6.74 1.02 8.66
C ASP A 21 -6.37 1.49 7.24
N GLY A 22 -5.07 1.72 6.98
CA GLY A 22 -4.54 1.93 5.63
C GLY A 22 -4.25 3.39 5.29
N THR A 23 -4.06 3.65 3.99
CA THR A 23 -3.59 4.94 3.48
C THR A 23 -4.67 6.00 3.60
N ALA A 24 -5.92 5.67 3.23
CA ALA A 24 -7.03 6.62 3.27
C ALA A 24 -7.26 7.14 4.70
N ALA A 25 -7.24 6.24 5.69
CA ALA A 25 -7.35 6.60 7.10
C ALA A 25 -6.16 7.40 7.62
N HIS A 26 -4.94 7.14 7.11
CA HIS A 26 -3.76 7.92 7.47
C HIS A 26 -3.86 9.39 7.07
N PHE A 27 -4.49 9.68 5.93
CA PHE A 27 -4.67 11.04 5.43
C PHE A 27 -6.03 11.67 5.80
N GLY A 28 -6.91 10.93 6.49
CA GLY A 28 -8.26 11.42 6.82
C GLY A 28 -9.18 11.54 5.61
N LEU A 29 -8.96 10.73 4.57
CA LEU A 29 -9.65 10.78 3.27
C LEU A 29 -10.48 9.52 3.02
N VAL A 30 -10.94 8.83 4.07
CA VAL A 30 -11.70 7.57 3.93
C VAL A 30 -12.97 7.78 3.10
N ASP A 31 -13.65 8.90 3.30
CA ASP A 31 -14.90 9.23 2.62
C ASP A 31 -14.71 9.74 1.17
N GLU A 32 -13.47 10.04 0.78
CA GLU A 32 -13.10 10.54 -0.56
C GLU A 32 -12.61 9.42 -1.50
N VAL A 33 -12.59 8.16 -1.01
CA VAL A 33 -12.09 6.99 -1.75
C VAL A 33 -13.25 6.05 -2.06
N ASP A 34 -13.53 5.85 -3.35
CA ASP A 34 -14.66 5.02 -3.79
C ASP A 34 -14.43 3.52 -3.57
N LEU A 35 -13.17 3.07 -3.68
CA LEU A 35 -12.80 1.67 -3.57
C LEU A 35 -11.40 1.48 -2.97
N ILE A 36 -11.31 0.66 -1.94
CA ILE A 36 -10.05 0.21 -1.35
C ILE A 36 -9.88 -1.28 -1.65
N VAL A 37 -8.76 -1.63 -2.24
CA VAL A 37 -8.39 -3.02 -2.53
C VAL A 37 -7.18 -3.39 -1.69
N GLY A 38 -7.11 -4.62 -1.21
CA GLY A 38 -5.97 -5.10 -0.45
C GLY A 38 -5.78 -6.61 -0.53
N THR A 39 -4.72 -7.09 0.11
CA THR A 39 -4.37 -8.51 0.15
C THR A 39 -4.25 -9.03 1.57
N PHE A 40 -4.52 -10.31 1.74
CA PHE A 40 -4.31 -11.02 3.00
C PHE A 40 -2.87 -11.56 3.16
N SER A 41 -2.06 -11.55 2.10
CA SER A 41 -0.72 -12.18 2.05
C SER A 41 0.43 -11.41 2.70
N LYS A 42 0.16 -10.27 3.31
CA LYS A 42 1.17 -9.41 3.93
C LYS A 42 0.91 -9.30 5.44
N SER A 43 0.43 -8.15 5.89
CA SER A 43 0.18 -7.87 7.31
C SER A 43 -0.82 -8.82 7.96
N LEU A 44 -1.69 -9.46 7.16
CA LEU A 44 -2.77 -10.35 7.64
C LEU A 44 -2.43 -11.85 7.52
N ALA A 45 -1.19 -12.18 7.14
CA ALA A 45 -0.59 -13.52 7.23
C ALA A 45 -1.44 -14.69 6.68
N SER A 46 -2.20 -14.48 5.60
CA SER A 46 -3.04 -15.51 4.96
C SER A 46 -2.97 -15.40 3.43
N ILE A 47 -3.93 -15.97 2.70
CA ILE A 47 -4.01 -15.89 1.23
C ILE A 47 -5.31 -15.24 0.80
N GLY A 48 -5.29 -14.57 -0.36
CA GLY A 48 -6.43 -13.90 -0.96
C GLY A 48 -6.33 -12.38 -0.93
N GLY A 49 -7.46 -11.74 -1.22
CA GLY A 49 -7.60 -10.30 -1.18
C GLY A 49 -9.03 -9.88 -0.91
N PHE A 50 -9.21 -8.57 -0.72
CA PHE A 50 -10.49 -7.97 -0.42
C PHE A 50 -10.66 -6.68 -1.21
N ALA A 51 -11.92 -6.30 -1.39
CA ALA A 51 -12.31 -4.99 -1.86
C ALA A 51 -13.34 -4.42 -0.86
N ALA A 52 -13.16 -3.16 -0.49
CA ALA A 52 -14.02 -2.42 0.41
C ALA A 52 -14.45 -1.11 -0.28
N GLY A 53 -15.73 -0.81 -0.25
CA GLY A 53 -16.31 0.36 -0.91
C GLY A 53 -17.80 0.42 -0.59
N THR A 54 -18.53 1.27 -1.31
CA THR A 54 -19.99 1.38 -1.11
C THR A 54 -20.72 0.08 -1.44
N GLU A 55 -21.88 -0.13 -0.80
CA GLU A 55 -22.69 -1.33 -1.01
C GLU A 55 -22.99 -1.58 -2.50
N ASN A 56 -23.36 -0.51 -3.23
CA ASN A 56 -23.65 -0.57 -4.66
C ASN A 56 -22.45 -1.09 -5.47
N VAL A 57 -21.23 -0.60 -5.15
CA VAL A 57 -20.00 -1.02 -5.84
C VAL A 57 -19.68 -2.49 -5.51
N ILE A 58 -19.75 -2.88 -4.24
CA ILE A 58 -19.49 -4.27 -3.83
C ILE A 58 -20.53 -5.22 -4.42
N HIS A 59 -21.80 -4.84 -4.44
CA HIS A 59 -22.88 -5.60 -5.05
C HIS A 59 -22.66 -5.77 -6.56
N PHE A 60 -22.27 -4.70 -7.25
CA PHE A 60 -21.90 -4.77 -8.67
C PHE A 60 -20.75 -5.75 -8.91
N LEU A 61 -19.66 -5.64 -8.12
CA LEU A 61 -18.49 -6.51 -8.24
C LEU A 61 -18.84 -8.00 -8.00
N LYS A 62 -19.71 -8.30 -7.04
CA LYS A 62 -20.18 -9.67 -6.77
C LYS A 62 -20.83 -10.34 -7.98
N HIS A 63 -21.53 -9.57 -8.82
CA HIS A 63 -22.30 -10.09 -9.95
C HIS A 63 -21.62 -9.91 -11.32
N HIS A 64 -20.56 -9.11 -11.42
CA HIS A 64 -19.88 -8.84 -12.69
C HIS A 64 -18.41 -9.26 -12.72
N SER A 65 -17.79 -9.54 -11.57
CA SER A 65 -16.39 -9.94 -11.50
C SER A 65 -16.23 -11.43 -11.84
N ARG A 66 -15.79 -11.72 -13.07
CA ARG A 66 -15.47 -13.10 -13.50
C ARG A 66 -14.48 -13.81 -12.55
N PRO A 67 -13.40 -13.16 -12.08
CA PRO A 67 -12.48 -13.79 -11.13
C PRO A 67 -13.10 -14.14 -9.78
N LEU A 68 -14.21 -13.50 -9.39
CA LEU A 68 -14.94 -13.80 -8.16
C LEU A 68 -16.02 -14.86 -8.38
N ILE A 69 -16.72 -14.82 -9.51
CA ILE A 69 -17.84 -15.73 -9.82
C ILE A 69 -17.36 -17.14 -10.16
N PHE A 70 -16.27 -17.24 -10.92
CA PHE A 70 -15.76 -18.52 -11.45
C PHE A 70 -14.57 -19.07 -10.66
N THR A 71 -14.51 -18.77 -9.36
CA THR A 71 -13.49 -19.29 -8.44
C THR A 71 -14.12 -19.89 -7.19
N ALA A 72 -13.40 -20.80 -6.52
CA ALA A 72 -13.80 -21.31 -5.23
C ALA A 72 -13.59 -20.25 -4.13
N ALA A 73 -14.43 -20.32 -3.10
CA ALA A 73 -14.28 -19.47 -1.92
C ALA A 73 -12.97 -19.75 -1.16
N LEU A 74 -12.54 -18.78 -0.36
CA LEU A 74 -11.38 -18.95 0.52
C LEU A 74 -11.59 -20.11 1.51
N PRO A 75 -10.56 -20.93 1.78
CA PRO A 75 -10.67 -21.97 2.78
C PRO A 75 -11.07 -21.40 4.17
N PRO A 76 -11.92 -22.08 4.94
CA PRO A 76 -12.37 -21.59 6.25
C PRO A 76 -11.21 -21.28 7.20
N GLY A 77 -10.18 -22.13 7.23
CA GLY A 77 -8.98 -21.92 8.06
C GLY A 77 -8.22 -20.65 7.71
N ASN A 78 -8.08 -20.34 6.42
CA ASN A 78 -7.45 -19.10 5.96
C ASN A 78 -8.25 -17.87 6.36
N THR A 79 -9.59 -17.94 6.28
CA THR A 79 -10.48 -16.84 6.65
C THR A 79 -10.47 -16.60 8.16
N ALA A 80 -10.47 -17.67 8.97
CA ALA A 80 -10.33 -17.59 10.42
C ALA A 80 -8.97 -16.97 10.82
N GLY A 81 -7.89 -17.34 10.12
CA GLY A 81 -6.57 -16.76 10.31
C GLY A 81 -6.54 -15.25 10.06
N VAL A 82 -7.18 -14.79 8.97
CA VAL A 82 -7.33 -13.35 8.69
C VAL A 82 -8.11 -12.64 9.81
N LEU A 83 -9.22 -13.23 10.27
CA LEU A 83 -10.02 -12.64 11.33
C LEU A 83 -9.22 -12.51 12.64
N ALA A 84 -8.46 -13.55 13.01
CA ALA A 84 -7.57 -13.50 14.16
C ALA A 84 -6.47 -12.44 13.99
N ALA A 85 -5.84 -12.35 12.81
CA ALA A 85 -4.83 -11.34 12.52
C ALA A 85 -5.40 -9.91 12.63
N LEU A 86 -6.63 -9.66 12.16
CA LEU A 86 -7.31 -8.38 12.32
C LEU A 86 -7.58 -8.06 13.80
N GLN A 87 -7.99 -9.04 14.60
CA GLN A 87 -8.20 -8.84 16.04
C GLN A 87 -6.89 -8.49 16.75
N VAL A 88 -5.79 -9.19 16.42
CA VAL A 88 -4.45 -8.86 16.94
C VAL A 88 -4.05 -7.44 16.53
N LEU A 89 -4.25 -7.07 15.26
CA LEU A 89 -3.94 -5.72 14.77
C LEU A 89 -4.66 -4.62 15.58
N GLN A 90 -5.94 -4.85 15.91
CA GLN A 90 -6.75 -3.89 16.67
C GLN A 90 -6.39 -3.85 18.15
N ARG A 91 -6.02 -4.98 18.75
CA ARG A 91 -5.74 -5.11 20.19
C ARG A 91 -4.30 -4.78 20.57
N GLU A 92 -3.35 -4.93 19.64
CA GLU A 92 -1.91 -4.86 19.90
C GLU A 92 -1.23 -3.74 19.07
N PRO A 93 -1.57 -2.46 19.28
CA PRO A 93 -1.03 -1.33 18.52
C PRO A 93 0.49 -1.14 18.67
N GLU A 94 1.07 -1.62 19.77
CA GLU A 94 2.50 -1.57 20.06
C GLU A 94 3.34 -2.32 19.01
N ARG A 95 2.76 -3.32 18.34
CA ARG A 95 3.42 -4.03 17.22
C ARG A 95 3.74 -3.09 16.07
N ARG A 96 2.79 -2.21 15.73
CA ARG A 96 2.94 -1.21 14.67
C ARG A 96 3.91 -0.10 15.09
N GLU A 97 3.87 0.32 16.35
CA GLU A 97 4.84 1.29 16.88
C GLU A 97 6.26 0.75 16.79
N ARG A 98 6.47 -0.52 17.19
CA ARG A 98 7.75 -1.21 17.07
C ARG A 98 8.20 -1.35 15.61
N LEU A 99 7.29 -1.65 14.69
CA LEU A 99 7.56 -1.66 13.24
C LEU A 99 8.13 -0.31 12.79
N TRP A 100 7.46 0.79 13.13
CA TRP A 100 7.92 2.13 12.74
C TRP A 100 9.22 2.56 13.42
N LYS A 101 9.46 2.15 14.67
CA LYS A 101 10.73 2.37 15.38
C LYS A 101 11.87 1.65 14.65
N ASN A 102 11.66 0.40 14.26
CA ASN A 102 12.65 -0.39 13.52
C ASN A 102 12.91 0.19 12.13
N ALA A 103 11.85 0.56 11.41
CA ALA A 103 11.96 1.18 10.09
C ALA A 103 12.76 2.49 10.13
N ARG A 104 12.49 3.36 11.11
CA ARG A 104 13.25 4.61 11.30
C ARG A 104 14.70 4.35 11.66
N ARG A 105 14.97 3.46 12.61
CA ARG A 105 16.33 3.06 12.98
C ARG A 105 17.15 2.60 11.78
N LEU A 106 16.57 1.76 10.92
CA LEU A 106 17.23 1.30 9.70
C LEU A 106 17.46 2.45 8.72
N GLN A 107 16.45 3.30 8.49
CA GLN A 107 16.57 4.45 7.58
C GLN A 107 17.65 5.43 8.03
N ASP A 108 17.73 5.73 9.32
CA ASP A 108 18.71 6.66 9.89
C ASP A 108 20.12 6.07 9.83
N GLY A 109 20.27 4.78 10.12
CA GLY A 109 21.55 4.07 9.96
C GLY A 109 22.03 4.01 8.51
N LEU A 110 21.12 3.81 7.54
CA LEU A 110 21.49 3.88 6.12
C LEU A 110 21.88 5.29 5.70
N ARG A 111 21.21 6.32 6.24
CA ARG A 111 21.55 7.72 5.95
C ARG A 111 22.90 8.11 6.52
N SER A 112 23.25 7.65 7.72
CA SER A 112 24.54 8.00 8.35
C SER A 112 25.74 7.45 7.58
N VAL A 113 25.58 6.33 6.87
CA VAL A 113 26.62 5.76 5.99
C VAL A 113 26.58 6.32 4.55
N GLY A 114 25.80 7.38 4.31
CA GLY A 114 25.71 8.03 3.00
C GLY A 114 24.82 7.29 1.97
N CYS A 115 24.13 6.21 2.36
CA CYS A 115 23.17 5.55 1.48
C CYS A 115 21.89 6.40 1.36
N ARG A 116 21.67 6.94 0.16
CA ARG A 116 20.41 7.62 -0.19
C ARG A 116 19.29 6.59 -0.36
N SER A 117 18.50 6.38 0.70
CA SER A 117 17.15 5.85 0.55
C SER A 117 16.35 6.84 -0.31
N LYS A 118 15.75 6.39 -1.42
CA LYS A 118 14.95 7.22 -2.34
C LYS A 118 13.62 7.67 -1.69
N ARG A 119 13.66 8.45 -0.61
CA ARG A 119 13.52 9.90 -0.70
C ARG A 119 12.67 10.57 -1.79
N ARG A 120 11.64 9.99 -2.41
CA ARG A 120 10.74 10.83 -3.25
C ARG A 120 9.85 11.64 -2.31
N SER A 121 10.39 12.68 -1.70
CA SER A 121 9.52 13.78 -1.26
C SER A 121 9.04 14.44 -2.53
N CYS A 122 7.73 14.34 -2.81
CA CYS A 122 7.08 15.21 -3.77
C CYS A 122 7.01 16.62 -3.15
N SER A 123 8.16 17.26 -3.03
CA SER A 123 8.33 18.69 -2.81
C SER A 123 8.89 19.20 -4.12
N GLY A 124 8.17 20.13 -4.75
CA GLY A 124 8.40 20.55 -6.13
C GLY A 124 9.85 20.92 -6.48
N ALA A 125 10.12 20.81 -7.78
CA ALA A 125 11.28 21.30 -8.52
C ALA A 125 12.62 20.53 -8.39
N SER A 126 13.13 20.16 -9.57
CA SER A 126 14.49 19.70 -9.89
C SER A 126 14.90 18.28 -9.46
N CYS A 127 14.61 17.33 -10.32
CA CYS A 127 15.26 16.03 -10.34
C CYS A 127 16.58 16.15 -11.11
N SER A 128 17.63 16.70 -10.48
CA SER A 128 18.99 16.73 -11.03
C SER A 128 19.92 15.89 -10.14
N THR A 129 20.11 14.63 -10.51
CA THR A 129 21.04 13.72 -9.83
C THR A 129 22.42 13.74 -10.49
N PRO A 130 23.51 13.87 -9.73
CA PRO A 130 24.71 13.07 -9.93
C PRO A 130 24.56 11.80 -9.09
N ALA A 131 24.36 10.67 -9.77
CA ALA A 131 24.34 9.37 -9.14
C ALA A 131 25.73 9.03 -8.59
N CYS A 132 25.83 8.68 -7.31
CA CYS A 132 26.96 7.90 -6.81
C CYS A 132 27.03 6.60 -7.62
N SER A 133 28.13 6.39 -8.30
CA SER A 133 28.56 5.10 -8.85
C SER A 133 29.98 4.80 -8.34
N PRO A 134 30.42 3.53 -8.23
CA PRO A 134 29.88 2.35 -8.92
C PRO A 134 29.65 1.11 -8.03
N ILE A 135 28.42 0.61 -8.03
CA ILE A 135 28.15 -0.84 -7.99
C ILE A 135 27.26 -1.12 -9.18
N ARG A 136 27.81 -1.78 -10.20
CA ARG A 136 27.11 -2.16 -11.44
C ARG A 136 26.17 -3.33 -11.13
N TRP A 137 24.88 -3.04 -10.96
CA TRP A 137 23.82 -4.02 -11.20
C TRP A 137 22.94 -3.52 -12.36
N PHE A 138 22.90 -4.33 -13.42
CA PHE A 138 22.03 -4.28 -14.60
C PHE A 138 21.49 -2.89 -15.03
N ARG A 139 22.14 -2.29 -16.03
CA ARG A 139 21.53 -1.25 -16.87
C ARG A 139 20.46 -1.89 -17.75
N LEU A 140 19.20 -1.81 -17.36
CA LEU A 140 18.09 -1.82 -18.33
C LEU A 140 17.76 -0.36 -18.68
N PRO A 141 17.73 0.02 -19.96
CA PRO A 141 17.35 1.37 -20.36
C PRO A 141 15.84 1.57 -20.15
N CYS A 142 15.46 2.36 -19.15
CA CYS A 142 14.10 2.89 -19.02
C CYS A 142 13.79 3.82 -20.21
N ARG A 143 13.27 3.26 -21.31
CA ARG A 143 12.62 4.01 -22.38
C ARG A 143 11.16 4.27 -22.02
N HIS A 144 10.88 5.20 -21.11
CA HIS A 144 9.56 5.84 -21.09
C HIS A 144 9.71 7.32 -20.74
N ARG A 145 9.41 8.14 -21.75
CA ARG A 145 9.27 9.59 -21.71
C ARG A 145 8.12 9.91 -20.76
N CYS A 146 8.37 10.64 -19.67
CA CYS A 146 7.29 11.21 -18.87
C CYS A 146 6.53 12.22 -19.75
N VAL A 147 5.33 11.85 -20.18
CA VAL A 147 4.38 12.73 -20.86
C VAL A 147 3.61 13.48 -19.78
N GLY A 148 3.60 14.81 -19.87
CA GLY A 148 2.58 15.67 -19.24
C GLY A 148 2.96 16.31 -17.91
N CYS A 149 3.84 17.32 -17.94
CA CYS A 149 3.67 18.48 -17.07
C CYS A 149 2.99 19.56 -17.92
N ALA A 150 1.70 19.82 -17.66
CA ALA A 150 1.05 21.02 -18.14
C ALA A 150 1.41 22.18 -17.20
N PRO A 151 1.80 23.37 -17.71
CA PRO A 151 2.17 24.50 -16.88
C PRO A 151 0.93 25.23 -16.34
N ALA A 152 1.03 25.72 -15.11
CA ALA A 152 0.33 26.92 -14.65
C ALA A 152 1.26 28.12 -14.89
#